data_AF-A0A3D5IXS1-F1
#
_entry.id   AF-A0A3D5IXS1-F1
#
_cell.length_a   1.000
_cell.length_b   1.000
_cell.length_c   1.000
_cell.angle_alpha   90.00
_cell.angle_beta   90.00
_cell.angle_gamma   90.00
#
_symmetry.space_group_name_H-M   'P 1'
#
loop_
_entity.id
_entity.type
_entity.pdbx_description
1 polymer ?
#
loop_
_entity_poly.entity_id
_entity_poly.type
_entity_poly.pdbx_seq_one_letter_code
_entity_poly.pdbx_strand_id
1 'polypeptide(L)'
;GEGLGAPVAIYDSSSDIMSKTKPDANYKDRLPNGNYLEKTASHFVIILGDSPSTALISMKSTQLKISRKWNSMMSGIKLKGKDGLFTPASFSHIYKLKTTQMSNDKGTWFGWEVSKLGPVTDTAMYQQAKTFSENISKGSIKAKHGADKPKGSDSHF
;
A
#
# COMPACT_ATOMS: atom_id res chain seq x y z
N GLY A 1 -12.95 -21.04 1.85
CA GLY A 1 -13.14 -20.33 3.13
C GLY A 1 -13.97 -19.12 2.86
N GLU A 2 -15.25 -19.17 3.23
CA GLU A 2 -16.20 -18.08 3.08
C GLU A 2 -15.82 -16.92 4.00
N GLY A 3 -15.79 -15.73 3.39
CA GLY A 3 -15.38 -14.49 4.01
C GLY A 3 -15.21 -13.40 2.95
N LEU A 4 -16.18 -13.29 2.04
CA LEU A 4 -16.32 -12.22 1.03
C LEU A 4 -16.84 -10.91 1.66
N GLY A 5 -16.68 -10.74 2.98
CA GLY A 5 -17.16 -9.57 3.71
C GLY A 5 -16.15 -8.43 3.64
N ALA A 6 -16.61 -7.24 3.29
CA ALA A 6 -15.87 -6.00 3.49
C ALA A 6 -15.42 -5.87 4.96
N PRO A 7 -14.34 -5.12 5.25
CA PRO A 7 -13.93 -4.89 6.63
C PRO A 7 -15.10 -4.29 7.44
N VAL A 8 -15.37 -4.86 8.63
CA VAL A 8 -16.41 -4.38 9.54
C VAL A 8 -16.11 -2.94 9.99
N ALA A 9 -14.83 -2.60 10.14
CA ALA A 9 -14.36 -1.25 10.42
C ALA A 9 -12.94 -1.07 9.86
N ILE A 10 -12.60 0.16 9.48
CA ILE A 10 -11.25 0.57 9.09
C ILE A 10 -10.75 1.55 10.14
N TYR A 11 -9.60 1.24 10.71
CA TYR A 11 -8.93 2.06 11.71
C TYR A 11 -7.68 2.67 11.10
N ASP A 12 -7.44 3.96 11.36
CA ASP A 12 -6.19 4.60 10.99
C ASP A 12 -5.02 4.01 11.80
N SER A 13 -3.81 4.13 11.25
CA SER A 13 -2.56 3.71 11.91
C SER A 13 -2.34 4.34 13.30
N SER A 14 -2.90 5.52 13.56
CA SER A 14 -2.86 6.23 14.84
C SER A 14 -3.85 5.70 15.89
N SER A 15 -4.76 4.80 15.50
CA SER A 15 -5.76 4.23 16.40
C SER A 15 -5.14 3.33 17.47
N ASP A 16 -5.70 3.39 18.68
CA ASP A 16 -5.36 2.51 19.79
C ASP A 16 -5.87 1.08 19.62
N ILE A 17 -6.57 0.75 18.52
CA ILE A 17 -7.29 -0.53 18.34
C ILE A 17 -6.38 -1.75 18.53
N MET A 18 -5.10 -1.64 18.19
CA MET A 18 -4.12 -2.72 18.37
C MET A 18 -3.93 -3.11 19.84
N SER A 19 -4.05 -2.14 20.77
CA SER A 19 -3.94 -2.38 22.22
C SER A 19 -5.09 -3.24 22.77
N LYS A 20 -6.18 -3.36 22.00
CA LYS A 20 -7.39 -4.11 22.36
C LYS A 20 -7.38 -5.54 21.82
N THR A 21 -6.28 -5.99 21.24
CA THR A 21 -6.16 -7.32 20.62
C THR A 21 -5.27 -8.27 21.40
N LYS A 22 -5.50 -9.58 21.20
CA LYS A 22 -4.60 -10.66 21.62
C LYS A 22 -4.30 -11.55 20.41
N PRO A 23 -3.04 -12.00 20.23
CA PRO A 23 -2.70 -12.92 19.14
C PRO A 23 -3.37 -14.28 19.34
N ASP A 24 -3.98 -14.82 18.28
CA ASP A 24 -4.50 -16.20 18.27
C ASP A 24 -3.40 -17.24 17.93
N ALA A 25 -3.77 -18.52 17.89
CA ALA A 25 -2.86 -19.62 17.55
C ALA A 25 -2.24 -19.51 16.13
N ASN A 26 -2.83 -18.68 15.26
CA ASN A 26 -2.32 -18.39 13.92
C ASN A 26 -1.57 -17.05 13.85
N TYR A 27 -1.24 -16.45 15.00
CA TYR A 27 -0.57 -15.15 15.12
C TYR A 27 -1.37 -14.00 14.49
N LYS A 28 -2.71 -14.11 14.46
CA LYS A 28 -3.60 -13.01 14.06
C LYS A 28 -4.04 -12.23 15.30
N ASP A 29 -3.96 -10.91 15.20
CA ASP A 29 -4.40 -9.99 16.25
C ASP A 29 -5.93 -10.01 16.35
N ARG A 30 -6.51 -10.63 17.39
CA ARG A 30 -7.97 -10.78 17.57
C ARG A 30 -8.54 -9.89 18.66
N LEU A 31 -9.69 -9.32 18.37
CA LEU A 31 -10.54 -8.59 19.32
C LEU A 31 -11.36 -9.58 20.18
N PRO A 32 -11.86 -9.14 21.35
CA PRO A 32 -12.71 -9.97 22.22
C PRO A 32 -13.99 -10.49 21.54
N ASN A 33 -14.51 -9.77 20.53
CA ASN A 33 -15.68 -10.16 19.75
C ASN A 33 -15.37 -11.23 18.66
N GLY A 34 -14.14 -11.75 18.59
CA GLY A 34 -13.74 -12.80 17.67
C GLY A 34 -13.24 -12.29 16.29
N ASN A 35 -13.50 -11.02 15.96
CA ASN A 35 -12.97 -10.39 14.75
C ASN A 35 -11.45 -10.26 14.84
N TYR A 36 -10.76 -10.37 13.70
CA TYR A 36 -9.32 -10.16 13.63
C TYR A 36 -9.00 -8.85 12.90
N LEU A 37 -7.85 -8.26 13.23
CA LEU A 37 -7.30 -7.11 12.52
C LEU A 37 -6.34 -7.59 11.44
N GLU A 38 -6.58 -7.18 10.19
CA GLU A 38 -5.64 -7.37 9.09
C GLU A 38 -4.89 -6.07 8.82
N LYS A 39 -3.61 -6.02 9.19
CA LYS A 39 -2.74 -4.89 8.88
C LYS A 39 -2.51 -4.82 7.37
N THR A 40 -2.90 -3.69 6.77
CA THR A 40 -2.73 -3.41 5.34
C THR A 40 -1.92 -2.13 5.17
N ALA A 41 -0.92 -2.17 4.29
CA ALA A 41 -0.22 -0.97 3.82
C ALA A 41 -0.68 -0.64 2.40
N SER A 42 -0.98 0.63 2.16
CA SER A 42 -1.48 1.10 0.87
C SER A 42 -0.50 2.11 0.27
N HIS A 43 -0.07 1.86 -0.97
CA HIS A 43 0.84 2.72 -1.73
C HIS A 43 0.10 3.30 -2.93
N PHE A 44 -0.04 4.62 -2.96
CA PHE A 44 -0.48 5.32 -4.17
C PHE A 44 0.71 5.50 -5.11
N VAL A 45 0.56 5.07 -6.35
CA VAL A 45 1.64 5.05 -7.34
C VAL A 45 1.20 5.69 -8.64
N ILE A 46 2.19 6.21 -9.39
CA ILE A 46 2.04 6.53 -10.80
C ILE A 46 2.75 5.43 -11.59
N ILE A 47 2.02 4.80 -12.50
CA ILE A 47 2.52 3.82 -13.45
C ILE A 47 3.03 4.60 -14.66
N LEU A 48 4.32 4.41 -14.95
CA LEU A 48 4.98 5.01 -16.10
C LEU A 48 4.67 4.22 -17.38
N GLY A 49 4.49 4.91 -18.49
CA GLY A 49 4.21 4.38 -19.82
C GLY A 49 3.87 5.54 -20.77
N ASP A 50 3.47 5.24 -22.00
CA ASP A 50 3.11 6.26 -23.00
C ASP A 50 1.96 7.16 -22.52
N SER A 51 1.08 6.61 -21.69
CA SER A 51 0.03 7.34 -20.97
C SER A 51 0.14 7.03 -19.48
N PRO A 52 0.77 7.92 -18.68
CA PRO A 52 0.90 7.73 -17.24
C PRO A 52 -0.47 7.55 -16.58
N SER A 53 -0.58 6.58 -15.67
CA SER A 53 -1.81 6.29 -14.94
C SER A 53 -1.54 6.16 -13.45
N THR A 54 -2.56 6.27 -12.62
CA THR A 54 -2.42 6.13 -11.16
C THR A 54 -2.99 4.80 -10.69
N ALA A 55 -2.37 4.21 -9.67
CA ALA A 55 -2.89 2.99 -9.05
C ALA A 55 -2.74 3.02 -7.52
N LEU A 56 -3.50 2.15 -6.84
CA LEU A 56 -3.38 1.87 -5.42
C LEU A 56 -2.93 0.43 -5.22
N ILE A 57 -1.77 0.24 -4.62
CA ILE A 57 -1.24 -1.08 -4.29
C ILE A 57 -1.44 -1.33 -2.80
N SER A 58 -2.34 -2.25 -2.46
CA SER A 58 -2.56 -2.70 -1.08
C SER A 58 -1.78 -3.98 -0.81
N MET A 59 -0.93 -3.94 0.21
CA MET A 59 -0.06 -5.04 0.65
C MET A 59 -0.44 -5.48 2.07
N LYS A 60 -0.63 -6.79 2.28
CA LYS A 60 -0.96 -7.40 3.57
C LYS A 60 -0.10 -8.63 3.86
N SER A 61 -0.11 -9.12 5.10
CA SER A 61 0.58 -10.36 5.50
C SER A 61 2.05 -10.42 5.03
N THR A 62 2.45 -11.35 4.15
CA THR A 62 3.84 -11.46 3.65
C THR A 62 4.28 -10.24 2.84
N GLN A 63 3.36 -9.63 2.09
CA GLN A 63 3.61 -8.42 1.31
C GLN A 63 3.82 -7.19 2.20
N LEU A 64 3.39 -7.22 3.46
CA LEU A 64 3.66 -6.15 4.41
C LEU A 64 5.17 -6.02 4.72
N LYS A 65 5.92 -7.13 4.68
CA LYS A 65 7.39 -7.10 4.77
C LYS A 65 8.01 -6.37 3.58
N ILE A 66 7.49 -6.63 2.37
CA ILE A 66 7.92 -5.96 1.14
C ILE A 66 7.62 -4.47 1.19
N SER A 67 6.41 -4.09 1.61
CA SER A 67 6.02 -2.69 1.85
C SER A 67 6.99 -1.98 2.79
N ARG A 68 7.36 -2.60 3.93
CA ARG A 68 8.32 -2.00 4.86
C ARG A 68 9.69 -1.83 4.22
N LYS A 69 10.18 -2.86 3.51
CA LYS A 69 11.46 -2.78 2.78
C LYS A 69 11.44 -1.64 1.76
N TRP A 70 10.33 -1.44 1.05
CA TRP A 70 10.19 -0.34 0.10
C TRP A 70 10.22 1.02 0.79
N ASN A 71 9.49 1.20 1.89
CA ASN A 71 9.54 2.43 2.69
C ASN A 71 10.96 2.71 3.23
N SER A 72 11.65 1.69 3.74
CA SER A 72 13.04 1.81 4.18
C SER A 72 13.99 2.19 3.04
N MET A 73 13.73 1.67 1.83
CA MET A 73 14.47 2.04 0.63
C MET A 73 14.26 3.52 0.27
N MET A 74 13.04 4.04 0.38
CA MET A 74 12.75 5.47 0.17
C MET A 74 13.43 6.34 1.23
N SER A 75 13.25 6.04 2.52
CA SER A 75 13.79 6.84 3.61
C SER A 75 15.32 6.80 3.69
N GLY A 76 15.93 5.72 3.21
CA GLY A 76 17.37 5.53 3.13
C GLY A 76 18.06 6.35 2.03
N ILE A 77 17.31 6.96 1.11
CA ILE A 77 17.90 7.82 0.09
C ILE A 77 18.40 9.11 0.72
N LYS A 78 19.65 9.46 0.44
CA LYS A 78 20.30 10.71 0.84
C LYS A 78 20.83 11.42 -0.40
N LEU A 79 20.41 12.66 -0.62
CA LEU A 79 20.91 13.53 -1.66
C LEU A 79 21.66 14.71 -1.04
N LYS A 80 22.69 15.21 -1.72
CA LYS A 80 23.44 16.40 -1.29
C LYS A 80 22.70 17.65 -1.75
N GLY A 81 22.14 18.39 -0.81
CA GLY A 81 21.54 19.70 -1.01
C GLY A 81 22.51 20.84 -0.69
N LYS A 82 22.00 22.08 -0.75
CA LYS A 82 22.77 23.28 -0.38
C LYS A 82 23.16 23.26 1.11
N ASP A 83 22.27 22.76 1.97
CA ASP A 83 22.43 22.74 3.43
C ASP A 83 22.91 21.38 3.99
N GLY A 84 23.42 20.50 3.11
CA GLY A 84 23.91 19.18 3.49
C GLY A 84 23.05 18.02 2.96
N LEU A 85 23.20 16.84 3.56
CA LEU A 85 22.48 15.64 3.14
C LEU A 85 21.02 15.71 3.59
N PHE A 86 20.09 15.50 2.66
CA PHE A 86 18.66 15.42 2.95
C PHE A 86 18.03 14.17 2.34
N THR A 87 16.89 13.76 2.89
CA THR A 87 16.07 12.70 2.29
C THR A 87 15.06 13.33 1.33
N PRO A 88 15.07 12.97 0.04
CA PRO A 88 14.15 13.55 -0.92
C PRO A 88 12.72 13.05 -0.70
N ALA A 89 11.75 13.72 -1.33
CA ALA A 89 10.36 13.29 -1.32
C ALA A 89 10.20 11.85 -1.86
N SER A 90 9.17 11.13 -1.38
CA SER A 90 8.92 9.72 -1.76
C SER A 90 8.72 9.51 -3.26
N PHE A 91 8.21 10.52 -3.97
CA PHE A 91 8.01 10.51 -5.43
C PHE A 91 9.26 10.92 -6.25
N SER A 92 10.40 11.13 -5.61
CA SER A 92 11.63 11.58 -6.30
C SER A 92 12.32 10.50 -7.13
N HIS A 93 11.97 9.22 -6.96
CA HIS A 93 12.65 8.10 -7.59
C HIS A 93 11.66 7.15 -8.26
N ILE A 94 12.14 6.50 -9.32
CA ILE A 94 11.43 5.45 -10.05
C ILE A 94 11.76 4.09 -9.44
N TYR A 95 10.73 3.29 -9.25
CA TYR A 95 10.83 1.92 -8.74
C TYR A 95 10.27 0.93 -9.75
N LYS A 96 10.92 -0.22 -9.90
CA LYS A 96 10.42 -1.34 -10.68
C LYS A 96 9.80 -2.36 -9.74
N LEU A 97 8.54 -2.67 -9.99
CA LEU A 97 7.78 -3.70 -9.28
C LEU A 97 7.65 -4.91 -10.20
N LYS A 98 8.10 -6.08 -9.74
CA LYS A 98 7.97 -7.36 -10.47
C LYS A 98 7.17 -8.33 -9.63
N THR A 99 6.32 -9.11 -10.28
CA THR A 99 5.65 -10.26 -9.65
C THR A 99 6.62 -11.45 -9.63
N THR A 100 6.81 -12.05 -8.45
CA THR A 100 7.68 -13.22 -8.26
C THR A 100 6.95 -14.30 -7.46
N GLN A 101 7.24 -15.57 -7.76
CA GLN A 101 6.68 -16.68 -7.00
C GLN A 101 7.46 -16.81 -5.69
N MET A 102 6.72 -16.90 -4.59
CA MET A 102 7.22 -17.15 -3.24
C MET A 102 6.71 -18.52 -2.79
N SER A 103 7.51 -19.24 -2.01
CA SER A 103 7.14 -20.54 -1.47
C SER A 103 7.59 -20.71 -0.02
N ASN A 104 6.83 -21.49 0.74
CA ASN A 104 7.22 -22.04 2.03
C ASN A 104 6.54 -23.41 2.22
N ASP A 105 6.69 -24.01 3.40
CA ASP A 105 6.09 -25.31 3.75
C ASP A 105 4.54 -25.31 3.69
N LYS A 106 3.91 -24.13 3.64
CA LYS A 106 2.45 -23.95 3.57
C LYS A 106 1.94 -23.69 2.14
N GLY A 107 2.81 -23.68 1.13
CA GLY A 107 2.44 -23.55 -0.28
C GLY A 107 3.18 -22.45 -1.03
N THR A 108 2.69 -22.13 -2.23
CA THR A 108 3.26 -21.06 -3.09
C THR A 108 2.24 -19.96 -3.38
N TRP A 109 2.71 -18.73 -3.51
CA TRP A 109 1.90 -17.57 -3.87
C TRP A 109 2.74 -16.56 -4.65
N PHE A 110 2.11 -15.65 -5.36
CA PHE A 110 2.80 -14.55 -6.01
C PHE A 110 2.91 -13.33 -5.09
N GLY A 111 4.08 -12.69 -5.11
CA GLY A 111 4.38 -11.49 -4.35
C GLY A 111 5.13 -10.45 -5.17
N TRP A 112 5.30 -9.27 -4.59
CA TRP A 112 6.05 -8.18 -5.18
C TRP A 112 7.54 -8.28 -4.83
N GLU A 113 8.36 -8.03 -5.82
CA GLU A 113 9.75 -7.65 -5.68
C GLU A 113 9.89 -6.19 -6.11
N VAL A 114 10.51 -5.36 -5.26
CA VAL A 114 10.68 -3.91 -5.50
C VAL A 114 12.16 -3.58 -5.61
N SER A 115 12.55 -2.94 -6.70
CA SER A 115 13.90 -2.40 -6.91
C SER A 115 13.87 -0.93 -7.32
N LYS A 116 14.90 -0.17 -6.93
CA LYS A 116 15.05 1.25 -7.30
C LYS A 116 15.78 1.35 -8.62
N LEU A 117 15.21 2.07 -9.59
CA LEU A 117 15.85 2.33 -10.88
C LEU A 117 16.72 3.58 -10.84
N GLY A 118 16.26 4.65 -10.20
CA GLY A 118 16.98 5.92 -10.15
C GLY A 118 16.09 7.10 -9.84
N PRO A 119 16.64 8.33 -9.80
CA PRO A 119 15.85 9.54 -9.66
C PRO A 119 14.95 9.77 -10.89
N VAL A 120 13.82 10.44 -10.69
CA VAL A 120 13.00 10.96 -11.79
C VAL A 120 13.77 12.09 -12.46
N THR A 121 14.08 11.95 -13.75
CA THR A 121 14.84 12.94 -14.53
C THR A 121 13.93 13.87 -15.34
N ASP A 122 12.73 13.41 -15.69
CA ASP A 122 11.75 14.20 -16.42
C ASP A 122 11.05 15.20 -15.48
N THR A 123 11.12 16.49 -15.82
CA THR A 123 10.57 17.57 -15.00
C THR A 123 9.04 17.55 -14.97
N ALA A 124 8.38 17.24 -16.09
CA ALA A 124 6.93 17.16 -16.17
C ALA A 124 6.41 15.99 -15.32
N MET A 125 7.09 14.83 -15.40
CA MET A 125 6.79 13.66 -14.58
C MET A 125 6.96 13.95 -13.09
N TYR A 126 8.05 14.62 -12.72
CA TYR A 126 8.29 15.03 -11.34
C TYR A 126 7.18 15.95 -10.83
N GLN A 127 6.77 16.94 -11.62
CA GLN A 127 5.72 17.88 -11.25
C GLN A 127 4.35 17.21 -11.15
N GLN A 128 4.04 16.26 -12.03
CA GLN A 128 2.84 15.43 -11.96
C GLN A 128 2.83 14.62 -10.66
N ALA A 129 3.95 13.97 -10.32
CA ALA A 129 4.07 13.17 -9.11
C ALA A 129 3.96 14.00 -7.83
N LYS A 130 4.56 15.20 -7.83
CA LYS A 130 4.41 16.18 -6.75
C LYS A 130 2.96 16.58 -6.55
N THR A 131 2.28 16.98 -7.62
CA THR A 131 0.87 17.40 -7.58
C THR A 131 -0.02 16.26 -7.08
N PHE A 132 0.21 15.03 -7.54
CA PHE A 132 -0.50 13.86 -7.07
C PHE A 132 -0.29 13.61 -5.58
N SER A 133 0.96 13.69 -5.10
CA SER A 133 1.27 13.53 -3.67
C SER A 133 0.64 14.59 -2.79
N GLU A 134 0.59 15.85 -3.25
CA GLU A 134 -0.08 16.94 -2.54
C GLU A 134 -1.60 16.70 -2.45
N ASN A 135 -2.22 16.23 -3.54
CA ASN A 135 -3.66 15.91 -3.56
C ASN A 135 -4.01 14.74 -2.63
N ILE A 136 -3.15 13.72 -2.53
CA ILE A 136 -3.33 12.63 -1.56
C ILE A 136 -3.22 13.16 -0.13
N SER A 137 -2.21 14.00 0.14
CA SER A 137 -1.96 14.54 1.49
C SER A 137 -3.10 15.44 1.98
N LYS A 138 -3.76 16.16 1.06
CA LYS A 138 -4.96 16.97 1.36
C LYS A 138 -6.23 16.13 1.56
N GLY A 139 -6.16 14.81 1.40
CA GLY A 139 -7.30 13.90 1.57
C GLY A 139 -8.25 13.86 0.38
N SER A 140 -7.89 14.47 -0.76
CA SER A 140 -8.70 14.49 -1.99
C SER A 140 -8.79 13.12 -2.67
N ILE A 141 -7.87 12.21 -2.34
CA ILE A 141 -7.82 10.84 -2.87
C ILE A 141 -7.92 9.87 -1.69
N LYS A 142 -9.09 9.27 -1.48
CA LYS A 142 -9.31 8.23 -0.47
C LYS A 142 -9.27 6.86 -1.13
N ALA A 143 -8.55 5.92 -0.51
CA ALA A 143 -8.60 4.52 -0.88
C ALA A 143 -10.03 3.99 -0.71
N LYS A 144 -10.74 3.75 -1.81
CA LYS A 144 -12.02 3.03 -1.77
C LYS A 144 -11.72 1.54 -1.63
N HIS A 145 -11.90 0.99 -0.43
CA HIS A 145 -12.03 -0.45 -0.25
C HIS A 145 -13.44 -0.83 -0.71
N GLY A 146 -13.55 -1.68 -1.73
CA GLY A 146 -14.75 -1.86 -2.55
C GLY A 146 -16.09 -1.88 -1.80
N ALA A 147 -16.87 -0.83 -1.99
CA ALA A 147 -18.30 -0.78 -1.72
C ALA A 147 -18.89 0.38 -2.54
N ASP A 148 -19.09 0.13 -3.83
CA ASP A 148 -20.14 0.79 -4.61
C ASP A 148 -20.69 -0.28 -5.58
N LYS A 149 -21.29 -1.35 -5.01
CA LYS A 149 -22.31 -2.08 -5.77
C LYS A 149 -23.59 -1.26 -5.65
N PRO A 150 -24.19 -0.79 -6.75
CA PRO A 150 -25.52 -0.21 -6.70
C PRO A 150 -26.49 -1.25 -6.10
N LYS A 151 -27.35 -0.81 -5.18
CA LYS A 151 -28.55 -1.58 -4.81
C LYS A 151 -29.47 -1.64 -6.03
N GLY A 152 -29.78 -2.84 -6.50
CA GLY A 152 -30.78 -3.14 -7.55
C GLY A 152 -30.31 -4.36 -8.35
N SER A 153 -31.06 -5.43 -8.54
CA SER A 153 -32.51 -5.67 -8.43
C SER A 153 -32.72 -7.17 -8.17
N ASP A 154 -33.82 -7.52 -7.49
CA ASP A 154 -34.34 -8.89 -7.47
C ASP A 154 -34.47 -9.40 -8.91
N SER A 155 -33.77 -10.47 -9.24
CA SER A 155 -34.01 -11.24 -10.45
C SER A 155 -34.68 -12.55 -10.06
N HIS A 156 -36.00 -12.57 -10.15
CA HIS A 156 -36.75 -13.80 -10.36
C HIS A 156 -36.29 -14.44 -11.67
N PHE A 157 -35.79 -15.67 -11.61
CA PHE A 157 -35.99 -16.72 -12.60
C PHE A 157 -35.93 -18.07 -11.88
#